data_AF-A0A3N0WM23-F1
#
_entry.id   AF-A0A3N0WM23-F1
#
_cell.length_a   1.000
_cell.length_b   1.000
_cell.length_c   1.000
_cell.angle_alpha   90.00
_cell.angle_beta   90.00
_cell.angle_gamma   90.00
#
_symmetry.space_group_name_H-M   'P 1'
#
loop_
_entity.id
_entity.type
_entity.pdbx_description
1 polymer ?
#
loop_
_entity_poly.entity_id
_entity_poly.type
_entity_poly.pdbx_seq_one_letter_code
_entity_poly.pdbx_strand_id
1 'polypeptide(L)'
;MQINYKYQFSLLFFVFNILTFGQVGIGIPDPDPSAMLQVSSKNKGMLLPSVALNSTTDQITIPSPAEGLIIWNNGKGGLSETGFYYWDTSKWSRLSTITPDMISKLDNAEAWNITGTNSVIMADPAPICH
;
A
#
# COMPACT_ATOMS: atom_id res chain seq x y z
N MET A 1 48.66 -34.26 -5.58
CA MET A 1 47.86 -33.53 -4.57
C MET A 1 46.45 -33.36 -5.15
N GLN A 2 45.49 -34.21 -4.78
CA GLN A 2 44.11 -34.14 -5.26
C GLN A 2 43.35 -33.20 -4.32
N ILE A 3 42.99 -32.01 -4.81
CA ILE A 3 42.27 -31.00 -4.02
C ILE A 3 40.82 -31.46 -3.89
N ASN A 4 40.27 -31.56 -2.69
CA ASN A 4 38.91 -32.06 -2.45
C ASN A 4 37.84 -31.01 -2.84
N TYR A 5 37.46 -30.97 -4.13
CA TYR A 5 36.49 -30.00 -4.69
C TYR A 5 35.06 -30.12 -4.14
N LYS A 6 34.72 -31.22 -3.45
CA LYS A 6 33.39 -31.44 -2.85
C LYS A 6 33.01 -30.38 -1.81
N TYR A 7 33.94 -30.01 -0.92
CA TYR A 7 33.68 -29.01 0.11
C TYR A 7 33.70 -27.58 -0.45
N GLN A 8 34.45 -27.36 -1.54
CA GLN A 8 34.50 -26.06 -2.23
C GLN A 8 33.15 -25.71 -2.87
N PHE A 9 32.49 -26.67 -3.53
CA PHE A 9 31.17 -26.43 -4.13
C PHE A 9 30.09 -26.17 -3.08
N SER A 10 30.15 -26.86 -1.93
CA SER A 10 29.24 -26.64 -0.81
C SER A 10 29.43 -25.28 -0.14
N LEU A 11 30.68 -24.82 0.00
CA LEU A 11 31.00 -23.51 0.55
C LEU A 11 30.58 -22.39 -0.40
N LEU A 12 30.79 -22.57 -1.71
CA LEU A 12 30.35 -21.62 -2.74
C LEU A 12 28.83 -21.44 -2.73
N PHE A 13 28.07 -22.53 -2.60
CA PHE A 13 26.61 -22.47 -2.47
C PHE A 13 26.17 -21.74 -1.19
N PHE A 14 26.84 -21.98 -0.07
CA PHE A 14 26.55 -21.31 1.20
C PHE A 14 26.82 -19.80 1.14
N VAL A 15 27.91 -19.38 0.50
CA VAL A 15 28.25 -17.96 0.30
C VAL A 15 27.29 -17.25 -0.67
N PHE A 16 26.76 -17.96 -1.67
CA PHE A 16 25.80 -17.39 -2.62
C PHE A 16 24.46 -17.01 -1.97
N ASN A 17 24.01 -17.77 -0.97
CA ASN A 17 22.75 -17.50 -0.25
C ASN A 17 22.80 -16.23 0.62
N ILE A 18 23.99 -15.76 1.00
CA ILE A 18 24.18 -14.58 1.85
C ILE A 18 24.12 -13.27 1.04
N LEU A 19 24.15 -13.36 -0.30
CA LEU A 19 24.26 -12.21 -1.21
C LEU A 19 22.93 -11.85 -1.89
N THR A 20 21.85 -12.59 -1.63
CA THR A 20 20.54 -12.33 -2.23
C THR A 20 19.69 -11.45 -1.32
N PHE A 21 19.44 -10.22 -1.74
CA PHE A 21 18.45 -9.33 -1.12
C PHE A 21 17.06 -9.56 -1.75
N GLY A 22 16.00 -9.45 -0.95
CA GLY A 22 14.62 -9.82 -1.31
C GLY A 22 13.73 -8.68 -1.80
N GLN A 23 14.27 -7.50 -2.15
CA GLN A 23 13.46 -6.37 -2.62
C GLN A 23 12.70 -6.72 -3.91
N VAL A 24 11.42 -6.35 -3.96
CA VAL A 24 10.56 -6.66 -5.11
C VAL A 24 10.50 -5.45 -6.03
N GLY A 25 11.14 -5.57 -7.19
CA GLY A 25 11.02 -4.60 -8.29
C GLY A 25 10.05 -5.08 -9.35
N ILE A 26 9.00 -4.30 -9.65
CA ILE A 26 8.10 -4.56 -10.77
C ILE A 26 8.28 -3.46 -11.82
N GLY A 27 8.85 -3.82 -12.98
CA GLY A 27 9.11 -2.88 -14.06
C GLY A 27 10.37 -2.02 -13.86
N ILE A 28 11.18 -2.31 -12.84
CA ILE A 28 12.49 -1.69 -12.58
C ILE A 28 13.50 -2.78 -12.18
N PRO A 29 14.70 -2.82 -12.78
CA PRO A 29 15.70 -3.84 -12.47
C PRO A 29 16.46 -3.59 -11.15
N ASP A 30 16.52 -2.34 -10.71
CA ASP A 30 17.22 -1.94 -9.48
C ASP A 30 16.29 -1.02 -8.65
N PRO A 31 15.45 -1.61 -7.77
CA PRO A 31 14.63 -0.86 -6.84
C PRO A 31 15.49 -0.04 -5.87
N ASP A 32 14.94 1.05 -5.36
CA ASP A 32 15.55 1.85 -4.31
C ASP A 32 15.88 0.95 -3.09
N PRO A 33 17.10 1.04 -2.50
CA PRO A 33 17.47 0.21 -1.36
C PRO A 33 16.56 0.35 -0.14
N SER A 34 15.85 1.47 -0.01
CA SER A 34 14.86 1.70 1.06
C SER A 34 13.48 1.12 0.75
N ALA A 35 13.22 0.67 -0.48
CA ALA A 35 11.93 0.15 -0.90
C ALA A 35 11.84 -1.37 -0.77
N MET A 36 10.87 -1.84 0.03
CA MET A 36 10.51 -3.27 0.05
C MET A 36 9.80 -3.70 -1.23
N LEU A 37 9.02 -2.80 -1.84
CA LEU A 37 8.34 -2.99 -3.13
C LEU A 37 8.41 -1.67 -3.91
N GLN A 38 8.95 -1.71 -5.13
CA GLN A 38 8.90 -0.58 -6.06
C GLN A 38 8.27 -1.01 -7.38
N VAL A 39 7.23 -0.29 -7.80
CA VAL A 39 6.54 -0.51 -9.07
C VAL A 39 6.76 0.70 -9.96
N SER A 40 7.30 0.49 -11.17
CA SER A 40 7.56 1.55 -12.14
C SER A 40 6.93 1.23 -13.49
N SER A 41 6.11 2.15 -13.99
CA SER A 41 5.54 2.08 -15.34
C SER A 41 5.21 3.47 -15.86
N LYS A 42 5.32 3.67 -17.18
CA LYS A 42 4.94 4.94 -17.83
C LYS A 42 3.44 5.07 -18.05
N ASN A 43 2.72 3.96 -18.14
CA ASN A 43 1.32 3.93 -18.60
C ASN A 43 0.51 2.74 -18.09
N LYS A 44 0.97 2.05 -17.04
CA LYS A 44 0.25 0.94 -16.40
C LYS A 44 0.01 1.26 -14.92
N GLY A 45 -1.16 0.86 -14.43
CA GLY A 45 -1.48 0.90 -13.00
C GLY A 45 -1.27 -0.45 -12.33
N MET A 46 -1.53 -0.50 -11.02
CA MET A 46 -1.59 -1.73 -10.23
C MET A 46 -3.05 -2.12 -10.02
N LEU A 47 -3.40 -3.35 -10.39
CA LEU A 47 -4.69 -3.94 -10.04
C LEU A 47 -4.54 -4.67 -8.71
N LEU A 48 -5.22 -4.18 -7.67
CA LEU A 48 -5.29 -4.85 -6.38
C LEU A 48 -6.21 -6.09 -6.45
N PRO A 49 -6.09 -7.04 -5.49
CA PRO A 49 -7.01 -8.16 -5.38
C PRO A 49 -8.48 -7.69 -5.37
N SER A 50 -9.25 -8.21 -6.32
CA SER A 50 -10.68 -7.95 -6.47
C SER A 50 -11.46 -8.95 -5.63
N VAL A 51 -12.03 -8.47 -4.53
CA VAL A 51 -12.66 -9.29 -3.49
C VAL A 51 -14.14 -8.95 -3.41
N ALA A 52 -14.98 -9.98 -3.23
CA ALA A 52 -16.41 -9.81 -3.02
C ALA A 52 -16.70 -9.86 -1.51
N LEU A 53 -16.65 -8.72 -0.83
CA LEU A 53 -16.91 -8.67 0.61
C LEU A 53 -18.40 -8.86 0.90
N ASN A 54 -18.71 -9.61 1.95
CA ASN A 54 -20.10 -9.81 2.38
C ASN A 54 -20.63 -8.71 3.29
N SER A 55 -19.76 -8.06 4.05
CA SER A 55 -20.09 -6.94 4.94
C SER A 55 -18.82 -6.16 5.28
N THR A 56 -18.98 -5.02 5.95
CA THR A 56 -17.83 -4.25 6.47
C THR A 56 -17.09 -4.96 7.60
N THR A 57 -17.60 -6.04 8.18
CA THR A 57 -16.92 -6.82 9.22
C THR A 57 -16.54 -8.22 8.74
N ASP A 58 -16.53 -8.44 7.42
CA ASP A 58 -16.25 -9.75 6.83
C ASP A 58 -14.78 -10.16 7.00
N GLN A 59 -14.55 -11.12 7.90
CA GLN A 59 -13.26 -11.78 8.13
C GLN A 59 -13.27 -13.23 7.62
N ILE A 60 -14.32 -13.67 6.93
CA ILE A 60 -14.40 -15.04 6.39
C ILE A 60 -13.78 -15.07 5.00
N THR A 61 -14.09 -14.08 4.16
CA THR A 61 -13.55 -13.97 2.81
C THR A 61 -12.02 -13.78 2.83
N ILE A 62 -11.52 -13.03 3.82
CA ILE A 62 -10.09 -12.89 4.11
C ILE A 62 -9.91 -13.19 5.60
N PRO A 63 -9.42 -14.38 5.98
CA PRO A 63 -9.20 -14.74 7.38
C PRO A 63 -8.03 -13.97 7.98
N SER A 64 -8.21 -13.47 9.20
CA SER A 64 -7.20 -12.70 9.96
C SER A 64 -6.53 -11.60 9.13
N PRO A 65 -7.30 -10.64 8.57
CA PRO A 65 -6.75 -9.56 7.76
C PRO A 65 -5.78 -8.71 8.61
N ALA A 66 -4.60 -8.43 8.06
CA ALA A 66 -3.63 -7.57 8.71
C ALA A 66 -4.13 -6.12 8.74
N GLU A 67 -3.82 -5.38 9.80
CA GLU A 67 -4.11 -3.94 9.86
C GLU A 67 -3.43 -3.21 8.70
N GLY A 68 -4.18 -2.33 8.04
CA GLY A 68 -3.72 -1.61 6.85
C GLY A 68 -3.77 -2.40 5.54
N LEU A 69 -4.28 -3.64 5.53
CA LEU A 69 -4.46 -4.42 4.31
C LEU A 69 -5.44 -3.72 3.35
N ILE A 70 -5.03 -3.48 2.10
CA ILE A 70 -5.84 -2.79 1.08
C ILE A 70 -6.33 -3.77 0.01
N ILE A 71 -7.61 -3.67 -0.35
CA ILE A 71 -8.24 -4.45 -1.41
C ILE A 71 -9.16 -3.59 -2.29
N TRP A 72 -9.57 -4.14 -3.43
CA TRP A 72 -10.67 -3.61 -4.22
C TRP A 72 -11.93 -4.45 -3.98
N ASN A 73 -12.99 -3.86 -3.40
CA ASN A 73 -14.30 -4.51 -3.31
C ASN A 73 -15.02 -4.41 -4.65
N ASN A 74 -15.39 -5.55 -5.23
CA ASN A 74 -16.04 -5.62 -6.53
C ASN A 74 -17.58 -5.61 -6.48
N GLY A 75 -18.18 -5.53 -5.29
CA GLY A 75 -19.62 -5.37 -5.11
C GLY A 75 -20.46 -6.60 -5.46
N LYS A 76 -19.83 -7.75 -5.71
CA LYS A 76 -20.52 -9.01 -6.03
C LYS A 76 -20.88 -9.82 -4.78
N GLY A 77 -20.43 -9.40 -3.60
CA GLY A 77 -20.79 -10.00 -2.31
C GLY A 77 -22.03 -9.33 -1.71
N GLY A 78 -22.18 -9.46 -0.40
CA GLY A 78 -23.21 -8.74 0.38
C GLY A 78 -22.95 -7.24 0.55
N LEU A 79 -21.70 -6.78 0.45
CA LEU A 79 -21.34 -5.35 0.46
C LEU A 79 -21.33 -4.81 -0.97
N SER A 80 -22.42 -4.13 -1.36
CA SER A 80 -22.67 -3.70 -2.73
C SER A 80 -21.79 -2.52 -3.19
N GLU A 81 -21.29 -1.73 -2.24
CA GLU A 81 -20.52 -0.52 -2.48
C GLU A 81 -19.12 -0.85 -2.98
N THR A 82 -18.93 -0.72 -4.29
CA THR A 82 -17.64 -0.89 -4.95
C THR A 82 -16.65 0.21 -4.57
N GLY A 83 -15.36 -0.14 -4.51
CA GLY A 83 -14.30 0.81 -4.21
C GLY A 83 -13.10 0.18 -3.53
N PHE A 84 -12.14 1.04 -3.15
CA PHE A 84 -11.00 0.63 -2.34
C PHE A 84 -11.40 0.54 -0.88
N TYR A 85 -11.02 -0.55 -0.23
CA TYR A 85 -11.21 -0.77 1.20
C TYR A 85 -9.89 -1.10 1.85
N TYR A 86 -9.74 -0.67 3.10
CA TYR A 86 -8.63 -1.08 3.95
C TYR A 86 -9.14 -1.67 5.25
N TRP A 87 -8.40 -2.62 5.80
CA TRP A 87 -8.71 -3.19 7.11
C TRP A 87 -8.22 -2.28 8.22
N ASP A 88 -9.13 -1.87 9.10
CA ASP A 88 -8.89 -0.99 10.23
C ASP A 88 -9.68 -1.48 11.45
N THR A 89 -8.99 -1.79 12.55
CA THR A 89 -9.58 -2.06 13.86
C THR A 89 -10.87 -2.91 13.82
N SER A 90 -10.81 -4.06 13.13
CA SER A 90 -11.90 -5.04 12.98
C SER A 90 -12.98 -4.76 11.93
N LYS A 91 -12.77 -3.79 11.03
CA LYS A 91 -13.69 -3.49 9.93
C LYS A 91 -12.96 -3.09 8.63
N TRP A 92 -13.63 -3.31 7.51
CA TRP A 92 -13.32 -2.77 6.20
C TRP A 92 -13.84 -1.34 6.10
N SER A 93 -12.92 -0.39 6.08
CA SER A 93 -13.19 1.03 5.88
C SER A 93 -13.00 1.38 4.41
N ARG A 94 -14.01 2.01 3.80
CA ARG A 94 -13.94 2.46 2.40
C ARG A 94 -13.08 3.72 2.28
N LEU A 95 -12.14 3.73 1.34
CA LEU A 95 -11.49 4.97 0.91
C LEU A 95 -12.47 5.75 0.03
N SER A 96 -12.96 6.89 0.52
CA SER A 96 -13.87 7.77 -0.21
C SER A 96 -13.21 9.12 -0.42
N THR A 97 -13.39 9.73 -1.59
CA THR A 97 -12.93 11.11 -1.85
C THR A 97 -13.90 12.11 -1.22
N ILE A 98 -13.37 13.17 -0.60
CA ILE A 98 -14.15 14.33 -0.15
C ILE A 98 -14.63 15.09 -1.39
N THR A 99 -15.93 15.24 -1.57
CA THR A 99 -16.47 16.17 -2.57
C THR A 99 -16.43 17.61 -2.02
N PRO A 100 -16.41 18.66 -2.85
CA PRO A 100 -16.42 20.05 -2.39
C PRO A 100 -17.54 20.36 -1.38
N ASP A 101 -18.69 19.70 -1.52
CA ASP A 101 -19.83 19.84 -0.59
C ASP A 101 -19.54 19.32 0.83
N MET A 102 -18.62 18.36 0.97
CA MET A 102 -18.19 17.80 2.26
C MET A 102 -17.12 18.63 2.96
N ILE A 103 -16.44 19.55 2.27
CA ILE A 103 -15.45 20.48 2.85
C ILE A 103 -16.14 21.49 3.80
N SER A 104 -17.42 21.80 3.54
CA SER A 104 -18.21 22.72 4.36
C SER A 104 -18.49 22.23 5.79
N LYS A 105 -18.21 20.95 6.09
CA LYS A 105 -18.43 20.29 7.38
C LYS A 105 -17.13 19.83 8.06
N LEU A 106 -15.99 20.37 7.63
CA LEU A 106 -14.69 20.07 8.23
C LEU A 106 -14.26 21.23 9.12
N ASP A 107 -14.48 21.06 10.42
CA ASP A 107 -14.25 22.07 11.45
C ASP A 107 -12.75 22.30 11.74
N ASN A 108 -11.87 21.41 11.26
CA ASN A 108 -10.47 21.36 11.70
C ASN A 108 -9.54 21.02 10.53
N ALA A 109 -8.65 21.95 10.18
CA ALA A 109 -7.74 21.92 9.03
C ALA A 109 -6.55 20.95 9.16
N GLU A 110 -6.79 19.69 9.53
CA GLU A 110 -5.76 18.63 9.57
C GLU A 110 -6.20 17.32 8.91
N ALA A 111 -7.35 17.31 8.20
CA ALA A 111 -7.72 16.14 7.41
C ALA A 111 -6.72 15.96 6.25
N TRP A 112 -6.20 14.74 6.11
CA TRP A 112 -5.42 14.34 4.95
C TRP A 112 -6.17 14.73 3.68
N ASN A 113 -5.56 15.56 2.84
CA ASN A 113 -6.20 16.00 1.61
C ASN A 113 -6.26 14.84 0.59
N ILE A 114 -7.33 14.05 0.65
CA ILE A 114 -7.57 12.89 -0.22
C ILE A 114 -8.04 13.25 -1.64
N THR A 115 -8.06 14.55 -1.98
CA THR A 115 -8.43 15.02 -3.32
C THR A 115 -7.27 14.98 -4.31
N GLY A 116 -6.05 14.64 -3.87
CA GLY A 116 -4.87 14.51 -4.73
C GLY A 116 -4.34 15.86 -5.26
N THR A 117 -4.92 16.98 -4.85
CA THR A 117 -4.29 18.29 -5.01
C THR A 117 -3.25 18.50 -3.92
N ASN A 118 -2.03 18.87 -4.30
CA ASN A 118 -0.99 19.33 -3.36
C ASN A 118 -1.32 20.68 -2.71
N SER A 119 -2.60 21.06 -2.61
CA SER A 119 -3.03 22.24 -1.88
C SER A 119 -3.05 21.91 -0.40
N VAL A 120 -1.88 22.00 0.22
CA VAL A 120 -1.81 22.24 1.66
C VAL A 120 -2.43 23.61 1.88
N ILE A 121 -3.59 23.67 2.51
CA ILE A 121 -4.06 24.90 3.15
C ILE A 121 -3.15 25.15 4.36
N MET A 122 -1.90 25.55 4.09
CA MET A 122 -1.12 26.23 5.12
C MET A 122 -1.81 27.57 5.29
N ALA A 123 -2.56 27.72 6.39
CA ALA A 123 -2.85 29.04 6.89
C ALA A 123 -1.49 29.67 7.22
N ASP A 124 -0.98 30.51 6.32
CA ASP A 124 0.13 31.40 6.64
C ASP A 124 -0.35 32.35 7.76
N PRO A 125 0.23 32.29 8.97
CA PRO A 125 -0.05 33.33 9.95
C PRO A 125 0.68 34.59 9.47
N ALA A 126 -0.08 35.51 8.88
CA ALA A 126 0.42 36.81 8.45
C ALA A 126 1.29 37.45 9.56
N PRO A 127 2.44 38.07 9.21
CA PRO A 127 3.33 38.63 10.21
C PRO A 127 2.67 39.81 10.91
N ILE A 128 2.61 39.75 12.24
CA ILE A 128 2.12 40.82 13.10
C ILE A 128 3.12 41.97 12.98
N CYS A 129 2.75 43.05 12.27
CA CYS A 129 3.52 44.28 12.27
C CYS A 129 3.24 45.01 13.60
N HIS A 130 4.31 45.30 14.32
CA HIS A 130 4.33 46.03 15.58
C HIS A 130 4.02 47.52 15.39
#